data_AF-A0AAJ2YB11-F1
#
_entry.id   AF-A0AAJ2YB11-F1
#
_cell.length_a   1.000
_cell.length_b   1.000
_cell.length_c   1.000
_cell.angle_alpha   90.00
_cell.angle_beta   90.00
_cell.angle_gamma   90.00
#
_symmetry.space_group_name_H-M   'P 1'
#
loop_
_entity.id
_entity.type
_entity.pdbx_description
1 polymer ?
#
loop_
_entity_poly.entity_id
_entity_poly.type
_entity_poly.pdbx_seq_one_letter_code
_entity_poly.pdbx_strand_id
1 'polypeptide(L)'
;MRQSIWEHVPEARPFITELEQEELELTNGECSDPGMYSMLSYGFIHPVFRPALEKWAEETIVRSARLIETLLGSGRPQVIELVSIRITDLLLGFPELWERFASYAGPHMQFEADLRRKYYR
;
A
#
# COMPACT_ATOMS: atom_id res chain seq x y z
N MET A 1 -3.49 -7.54 -7.53
CA MET A 1 -3.42 -6.65 -6.36
C MET A 1 -3.80 -7.43 -5.11
N ARG A 2 -5.07 -7.88 -4.97
CA ARG A 2 -5.56 -8.72 -3.86
C ARG A 2 -4.60 -9.82 -3.43
N GLN A 3 -4.29 -10.75 -4.34
CA GLN A 3 -3.42 -11.89 -4.04
C GLN A 3 -2.05 -11.44 -3.51
N SER A 4 -1.43 -10.44 -4.16
CA SER A 4 -0.16 -9.89 -3.72
C SER A 4 -0.24 -9.31 -2.30
N ILE A 5 -1.32 -8.58 -1.97
CA ILE A 5 -1.52 -8.06 -0.61
C ILE A 5 -1.68 -9.22 0.38
N TRP A 6 -2.49 -10.23 0.08
CA TRP A 6 -2.71 -11.38 0.97
C TRP A 6 -1.47 -12.24 1.20
N GLU A 7 -0.60 -12.36 0.20
CA GLU A 7 0.65 -13.10 0.29
C GLU A 7 1.68 -12.38 1.16
N HIS A 8 1.77 -11.07 1.02
CA HIS A 8 2.80 -10.29 1.69
C HIS A 8 2.36 -9.78 3.06
N VAL A 9 1.11 -9.38 3.22
CA VAL A 9 0.58 -8.68 4.40
C VAL A 9 -0.73 -9.35 4.83
N PRO A 10 -0.67 -10.51 5.51
CA PRO A 10 -1.87 -11.25 5.91
C PRO A 10 -2.81 -10.45 6.83
N GLU A 11 -2.30 -9.46 7.56
CA GLU A 11 -3.08 -8.56 8.41
C GLU A 11 -4.10 -7.72 7.61
N ALA A 12 -3.89 -7.54 6.31
CA ALA A 12 -4.79 -6.81 5.42
C ALA A 12 -6.02 -7.65 4.97
N ARG A 13 -5.98 -8.98 5.13
CA ARG A 13 -7.05 -9.89 4.70
C ARG A 13 -8.44 -9.51 5.23
N PRO A 14 -8.66 -9.34 6.56
CA PRO A 14 -9.99 -9.02 7.06
C PRO A 14 -10.56 -7.73 6.46
N PHE A 15 -9.73 -6.70 6.29
CA PHE A 15 -10.16 -5.42 5.71
C PHE A 15 -10.50 -5.54 4.23
N ILE A 16 -9.76 -6.35 3.47
CA ILE A 16 -10.09 -6.62 2.07
C ILE A 16 -11.40 -7.39 1.97
N THR A 17 -11.61 -8.40 2.82
CA THR A 17 -12.86 -9.18 2.81
C THR A 17 -14.07 -8.33 3.20
N GLU A 18 -13.92 -7.39 4.13
CA GLU A 18 -14.96 -6.41 4.46
C GLU A 18 -15.32 -5.55 3.24
N LEU A 19 -14.32 -5.01 2.53
CA LEU A 19 -14.55 -4.24 1.30
C LEU A 19 -15.22 -5.08 0.20
N GLU A 20 -14.86 -6.35 0.06
CA GLU A 20 -15.49 -7.27 -0.90
C GLU A 20 -16.97 -7.47 -0.59
N GLN A 21 -17.32 -7.57 0.70
CA GLN A 21 -18.69 -7.69 1.15
C GLN A 21 -19.48 -6.40 0.93
N GLU A 22 -18.89 -5.24 1.25
CA GLU A 22 -19.50 -3.93 0.98
C GLU A 22 -19.80 -3.74 -0.52
N GLU A 23 -18.85 -4.09 -1.39
CA GLU A 23 -19.04 -3.99 -2.84
C GLU A 23 -20.17 -4.92 -3.33
N LEU A 24 -20.24 -6.12 -2.76
CA LEU A 24 -21.30 -7.08 -3.07
C LEU A 24 -22.68 -6.55 -2.66
N GLU A 25 -22.78 -5.91 -1.49
CA GLU A 25 -24.02 -5.28 -1.02
C GLU A 25 -24.41 -4.09 -1.91
N LEU A 26 -23.46 -3.23 -2.28
CA LEU A 26 -23.70 -2.05 -3.12
C LEU A 26 -24.12 -2.41 -4.54
N THR A 27 -23.61 -3.52 -5.06
CA THR A 27 -23.90 -4.01 -6.41
C THR A 27 -25.05 -5.02 -6.44
N ASN A 28 -25.79 -5.19 -5.34
CA ASN A 28 -26.88 -6.16 -5.22
C ASN A 28 -26.47 -7.60 -5.59
N GLY A 29 -25.23 -7.97 -5.28
CA GLY A 29 -24.68 -9.30 -5.56
C GLY A 29 -23.97 -9.45 -6.91
N GLU A 30 -23.86 -8.39 -7.71
CA GLU A 30 -23.31 -8.49 -9.07
C GLU A 30 -21.76 -8.46 -9.12
N CYS A 31 -21.11 -7.75 -8.19
CA CYS A 31 -19.66 -7.61 -8.17
C CYS A 31 -19.12 -7.63 -6.74
N SER A 32 -18.07 -8.41 -6.51
CA SER A 32 -17.38 -8.47 -5.21
C SER A 32 -15.95 -7.95 -5.28
N ASP A 33 -15.56 -7.28 -6.36
CA ASP A 33 -14.18 -6.84 -6.58
C ASP A 33 -14.05 -5.34 -6.25
N PRO A 34 -13.51 -4.97 -5.08
CA PRO A 34 -13.28 -3.58 -4.77
C PRO A 34 -12.24 -3.03 -5.73
N GLY A 35 -12.45 -1.81 -6.23
CA GLY A 35 -11.46 -1.16 -7.09
C GLY A 35 -10.06 -1.14 -6.47
N MET A 36 -9.00 -1.18 -7.30
CA MET A 36 -7.60 -1.21 -6.83
C MET A 36 -7.28 -0.07 -5.85
N TYR A 37 -7.89 1.10 -6.04
CA TYR A 37 -7.77 2.22 -5.12
C TYR A 37 -8.29 1.89 -3.73
N SER A 38 -9.49 1.29 -3.64
CA SER A 38 -10.12 0.92 -2.37
C SER A 38 -9.34 -0.17 -1.67
N MET A 39 -8.93 -1.22 -2.41
CA MET A 39 -8.08 -2.27 -1.87
C MET A 39 -6.77 -1.72 -1.30
N LEU A 40 -6.07 -0.85 -2.02
CA LEU A 40 -4.79 -0.32 -1.56
C LEU A 40 -4.97 0.65 -0.38
N SER A 41 -5.95 1.57 -0.46
CA SER A 41 -6.14 2.60 0.57
C SER A 41 -6.79 2.03 1.83
N TYR A 42 -7.97 1.43 1.68
CA TYR A 42 -8.81 1.01 2.80
C TYR A 42 -8.56 -0.44 3.21
N GLY A 43 -8.06 -1.29 2.31
CA GLY A 43 -7.69 -2.66 2.63
C GLY A 43 -6.28 -2.80 3.21
N PHE A 44 -5.37 -1.87 2.91
CA PHE A 44 -3.95 -2.00 3.26
C PHE A 44 -3.36 -0.75 3.95
N ILE A 45 -3.35 0.41 3.30
CA ILE A 45 -2.61 1.59 3.80
C ILE A 45 -3.16 2.05 5.15
N HIS A 46 -4.46 2.33 5.23
CA HIS A 46 -5.09 2.89 6.42
C HIS A 46 -5.16 1.90 7.58
N PRO A 47 -5.60 0.65 7.39
CA PRO A 47 -5.75 -0.27 8.53
C PRO A 47 -4.46 -0.96 8.96
N VAL A 48 -3.45 -1.07 8.08
CA VAL A 48 -2.26 -1.88 8.34
C VAL A 48 -0.98 -1.08 8.23
N PHE A 49 -0.66 -0.55 7.05
CA PHE A 49 0.67 0.01 6.79
C PHE A 49 0.96 1.25 7.65
N ARG A 50 0.04 2.23 7.66
CA ARG A 50 0.21 3.44 8.45
C ARG A 50 0.27 3.15 9.96
N PRO A 51 -0.66 2.37 10.54
CA PRO A 51 -0.56 1.96 11.94
C PRO A 51 0.74 1.22 12.28
N ALA A 52 1.26 0.39 11.36
CA ALA A 52 2.52 -0.30 11.56
C ALA A 52 3.70 0.68 11.66
N LEU A 53 3.75 1.71 10.81
CA LEU A 53 4.74 2.78 10.91
C LEU A 53 4.58 3.59 12.20
N GLU A 54 3.34 3.92 12.59
CA GLU A 54 3.06 4.71 13.79
C GLU A 54 3.48 3.97 15.07
N LYS A 55 3.27 2.64 15.13
CA LYS A 55 3.55 1.78 16.29
C LYS A 55 4.91 1.07 16.24
N TRP A 56 5.70 1.26 15.19
CA TRP A 56 6.94 0.54 14.96
C TRP A 56 6.76 -0.99 14.92
N ALA A 57 5.73 -1.47 14.23
CA ALA A 57 5.51 -2.89 14.03
C ALA A 57 6.44 -3.43 12.91
N GLU A 58 7.72 -3.63 13.25
CA GLU A 58 8.80 -3.92 12.30
C GLU A 58 8.48 -5.06 11.31
N GLU A 59 7.95 -6.19 11.78
CA GLU A 59 7.64 -7.32 10.90
C GLU A 59 6.61 -6.95 9.82
N THR A 60 5.56 -6.20 10.20
CA THR A 60 4.56 -5.69 9.27
C THR A 60 5.14 -4.63 8.33
N ILE A 61 6.07 -3.80 8.79
CA ILE A 61 6.77 -2.81 7.94
C ILE A 61 7.62 -3.53 6.89
N VAL A 62 8.43 -4.53 7.28
CA VAL A 62 9.26 -5.33 6.36
C VAL A 62 8.39 -6.02 5.31
N ARG A 63 7.29 -6.64 5.74
CA ARG A 63 6.33 -7.29 4.84
C ARG A 63 5.69 -6.29 3.86
N SER A 64 5.30 -5.13 4.37
CA SER A 64 4.75 -4.04 3.57
C SER A 64 5.76 -3.51 2.55
N ALA A 65 7.03 -3.37 2.94
CA ALA A 65 8.09 -2.95 2.03
C ALA A 65 8.27 -3.91 0.85
N ARG A 66 8.22 -5.24 1.11
CA ARG A 66 8.28 -6.26 0.05
C ARG A 66 7.08 -6.18 -0.90
N LEU A 67 5.88 -5.95 -0.36
CA LEU A 67 4.68 -5.73 -1.18
C LEU A 67 4.87 -4.50 -2.08
N ILE A 68 5.24 -3.35 -1.50
CA ILE A 68 5.43 -2.09 -2.21
C ILE A 68 6.46 -2.25 -3.33
N GLU A 69 7.60 -2.87 -3.03
CA GLU A 69 8.66 -3.15 -4.00
C GLU A 69 8.15 -4.04 -5.14
N THR A 70 7.36 -5.07 -4.83
CA THR A 70 6.76 -5.96 -5.83
C THR A 70 5.74 -5.22 -6.72
N LEU A 71 4.95 -4.30 -6.15
CA LEU A 71 3.96 -3.53 -6.90
C LEU A 71 4.64 -2.52 -7.84
N LEU A 72 5.68 -1.84 -7.38
CA LEU A 72 6.49 -0.94 -8.20
C LEU A 72 7.25 -1.69 -9.30
N GLY A 73 7.77 -2.88 -8.99
CA GLY A 73 8.43 -3.75 -9.97
C GLY A 73 7.50 -4.51 -10.90
N SER A 74 6.18 -4.32 -10.82
CA SER A 74 5.21 -5.16 -11.55
C SER A 74 5.13 -4.90 -13.06
N GLY A 75 5.77 -3.84 -13.57
CA GLY A 75 5.72 -3.45 -14.98
C GLY A 75 4.35 -2.94 -15.45
N ARG A 76 3.38 -2.76 -14.53
CA ARG A 76 2.02 -2.30 -14.83
C ARG A 76 1.89 -0.81 -14.50
N PRO A 77 1.81 0.09 -15.49
CA PRO A 77 1.81 1.54 -15.25
C PRO A 77 0.74 1.99 -14.27
N GLN A 78 -0.50 1.47 -14.38
CA GLN A 78 -1.58 1.86 -13.47
C GLN A 78 -1.35 1.41 -12.01
N VAL A 79 -0.59 0.34 -11.78
CA VAL A 79 -0.24 -0.12 -10.42
C VAL A 79 0.87 0.74 -9.86
N ILE A 80 1.89 1.03 -10.67
CA ILE A 80 3.02 1.88 -10.28
C ILE A 80 2.51 3.26 -9.90
N GLU A 81 1.72 3.91 -10.77
CA GLU A 81 1.13 5.22 -10.52
C GLU A 81 0.29 5.24 -9.24
N LEU A 82 -0.51 4.20 -8.99
CA LEU A 82 -1.29 4.09 -7.78
C LEU A 82 -0.41 4.01 -6.52
N VAL A 83 0.69 3.25 -6.54
CA VAL A 83 1.64 3.18 -5.42
C VAL A 83 2.33 4.54 -5.24
N SER A 84 2.77 5.17 -6.33
CA SER A 84 3.38 6.50 -6.28
C SER A 84 2.48 7.53 -5.58
N ILE A 85 1.22 7.59 -5.97
CA ILE A 85 0.27 8.58 -5.44
C ILE A 85 -0.21 8.24 -4.01
N ARG A 86 -0.37 6.96 -3.67
CA ARG A 86 -0.98 6.58 -2.39
C ARG A 86 0.01 6.26 -1.29
N ILE A 87 1.19 5.76 -1.66
CA ILE A 87 2.21 5.30 -0.72
C ILE A 87 3.39 6.25 -0.73
N THR A 88 3.97 6.56 -1.90
CA THR A 88 5.14 7.45 -1.94
C THR A 88 4.78 8.85 -1.46
N ASP A 89 3.66 9.41 -1.91
CA ASP A 89 3.20 10.73 -1.46
C ASP A 89 2.82 10.74 0.04
N LEU A 90 2.30 9.63 0.58
CA LEU A 90 2.06 9.50 2.01
C LEU A 90 3.39 9.55 2.78
N LEU A 91 4.37 8.74 2.38
CA LEU A 91 5.64 8.67 3.07
C LEU A 91 6.41 9.99 2.99
N LEU A 92 6.42 10.65 1.83
CA LEU A 92 7.12 11.93 1.66
C LEU A 92 6.36 13.12 2.23
N GLY A 93 5.03 13.05 2.29
CA GLY A 93 4.18 14.06 2.91
C GLY A 93 4.30 14.10 4.43
N PHE A 94 4.77 13.01 5.05
CA PHE A 94 5.00 12.89 6.50
C PHE A 94 6.43 12.38 6.74
N PRO A 95 7.43 13.28 6.85
CA PRO A 95 8.85 12.90 6.93
C PRO A 95 9.17 11.83 7.98
N GLU A 96 8.50 11.88 9.12
CA GLU A 96 8.62 10.89 10.20
C GLU A 96 8.19 9.48 9.78
N LEU A 97 7.25 9.34 8.85
CA LEU A 97 6.84 8.05 8.30
C LEU A 97 7.90 7.53 7.32
N TRP A 98 8.46 8.40 6.48
CA TRP A 98 9.59 8.04 5.62
C TRP A 98 10.80 7.59 6.44
N GLU A 99 11.19 8.32 7.48
CA GLU A 99 12.33 7.95 8.34
C GLU A 99 12.18 6.54 8.94
N ARG A 100 10.96 6.17 9.34
CA ARG A 100 10.64 4.85 9.89
C ARG A 100 10.62 3.73 8.84
N PHE A 101 10.42 4.09 7.58
CA PHE A 101 10.29 3.14 6.48
C PHE A 101 11.58 2.99 5.64
N ALA A 102 12.41 4.04 5.58
CA ALA A 102 13.48 4.19 4.59
C ALA A 102 14.50 3.04 4.61
N SER A 103 14.83 2.49 5.79
CA SER A 103 15.76 1.37 5.93
C SER A 103 15.24 0.05 5.31
N TYR A 104 13.93 -0.07 5.12
CA TYR A 104 13.27 -1.25 4.55
C TYR A 104 12.95 -1.07 3.05
N ALA A 105 13.04 0.16 2.52
CA ALA A 105 12.70 0.46 1.14
C ALA A 105 13.64 -0.28 0.16
N GLY A 106 13.06 -1.02 -0.77
CA GLY A 106 13.80 -1.65 -1.86
C GLY A 106 14.21 -0.67 -2.97
N PRO A 107 14.98 -1.12 -3.97
CA PRO A 107 15.49 -0.27 -5.04
C PRO A 107 14.43 0.53 -5.81
N HIS A 108 13.30 -0.08 -6.16
CA HIS A 108 12.24 0.63 -6.87
C HIS A 108 11.60 1.71 -6.00
N MET A 109 11.36 1.41 -4.72
CA MET A 109 10.79 2.39 -3.79
C MET A 109 11.74 3.54 -3.49
N GLN A 110 13.05 3.27 -3.37
CA GLN A 110 14.06 4.32 -3.22
C GLN A 110 14.13 5.22 -4.45
N PHE A 111 14.15 4.63 -5.65
CA PHE A 111 14.13 5.38 -6.91
C PHE A 111 12.88 6.26 -7.03
N GLU A 112 11.70 5.70 -6.73
CA GLU A 112 10.44 6.44 -6.76
C GLU A 112 10.42 7.60 -5.75
N ALA A 113 10.91 7.36 -4.52
CA ALA A 113 11.02 8.39 -3.50
C ALA A 113 11.95 9.53 -3.95
N ASP A 114 13.11 9.21 -4.53
CA ASP A 114 14.07 10.20 -5.02
C ASP A 114 13.49 11.06 -6.16
N LEU A 115 12.77 10.44 -7.10
CA LEU A 115 12.09 11.16 -8.18
C LEU A 115 11.05 12.15 -7.67
N ARG A 116 10.30 11.77 -6.62
CA ARG A 116 9.20 12.57 -6.08
C ARG A 116 9.62 13.57 -5.01
N ARG A 117 10.78 13.38 -4.34
CA ARG A 117 11.27 14.25 -3.26
C ARG A 117 11.36 15.72 -3.65
N LYS A 118 11.51 16.05 -4.94
CA LYS A 118 11.48 17.44 -5.44
C LYS A 118 10.17 18.19 -5.15
N TYR A 119 9.06 17.49 -4.90
CA TYR A 119 7.74 18.07 -4.63
C TYR A 119 7.45 18.27 -3.13
N TYR A 120 8.33 17.80 -2.25
CA TYR A 120 8.11 17.76 -0.79
C TYR A 120 9.21 18.52 -0.03
N ARG A 121 9.76 19.58 -0.64
CA ARG A 121 10.79 20.46 -0.07
C ARG A 121 10.19 21.63 0.70
#